data_AF-A0A8H7K507-F1
#
_entry.id   AF-A0A8H7K507-F1
#
_cell.length_a   1.000
_cell.length_b   1.000
_cell.length_c   1.000
_cell.angle_alpha   90.00
_cell.angle_beta   90.00
_cell.angle_gamma   90.00
#
_symmetry.space_group_name_H-M   'P 1'
#
loop_
_entity.id
_entity.type
_entity.pdbx_description
1 polymer ?
#
loop_
_entity_poly.entity_id
_entity_poly.type
_entity_poly.pdbx_seq_one_letter_code
_entity_poly.pdbx_strand_id
1 'polypeptide(L)'
;MDNPEGAILSVESGPSNILYRIEKANYQIVHVKVLNPEVIPEDKRIYGPSAISELSKLEEWNDDSWKTLEVYQDEKGIWCEKDISPPTVPKEYLLDYPIHDISELTVIHHTKSRTSEVAYNNRQTVFLKIVRFPHKLQYVT
;
A
#
# COMPACT_ATOMS: atom_id res chain seq x y z
N MET A 1 0.12 -16.27 17.16
CA MET A 1 -0.81 -17.06 16.32
C MET A 1 -0.27 -16.96 14.93
N ASP A 2 0.29 -18.05 14.40
CA ASP A 2 0.70 -18.12 13.00
C ASP A 2 -0.52 -17.93 12.12
N ASN A 3 -0.45 -16.98 11.19
CA ASN A 3 -1.44 -16.81 10.16
C ASN A 3 -0.92 -17.50 8.89
N PRO A 4 -1.37 -18.73 8.58
CA PRO A 4 -0.74 -19.58 7.56
C PRO A 4 -0.81 -19.01 6.14
N GLU A 5 -1.65 -17.99 5.91
CA GLU A 5 -1.83 -17.34 4.60
C GLU A 5 -1.17 -15.95 4.51
N GLY A 6 -0.58 -15.45 5.61
CA GLY A 6 -0.10 -14.07 5.71
C GLY A 6 -1.19 -13.09 6.19
N ALA A 7 -0.83 -11.83 6.46
CA ALA A 7 -1.69 -10.84 7.08
C ALA A 7 -1.74 -9.52 6.30
N ILE A 8 -2.92 -8.90 6.22
CA ILE A 8 -3.04 -7.52 5.73
C ILE A 8 -2.61 -6.57 6.83
N LEU A 9 -1.50 -5.87 6.61
CA LEU A 9 -0.97 -4.84 7.50
C LEU A 9 -1.67 -3.50 7.29
N SER A 10 -2.10 -3.23 6.06
CA SER A 10 -2.88 -2.04 5.72
C SER A 10 -3.69 -2.27 4.44
N VAL A 11 -4.88 -1.70 4.39
CA VAL A 11 -5.71 -1.65 3.18
C VAL A 11 -6.26 -0.25 2.96
N GLU A 12 -6.15 0.20 1.72
CA GLU A 12 -6.68 1.46 1.24
C GLU A 12 -7.57 1.21 0.02
N SER A 13 -8.86 1.01 0.25
CA SER A 13 -9.83 0.89 -0.85
C SER A 13 -10.31 2.28 -1.29
N GLY A 14 -10.25 2.53 -2.60
CA GLY A 14 -10.78 3.71 -3.27
C GLY A 14 -11.74 3.30 -4.40
N PRO A 15 -12.39 4.28 -5.06
CA PRO A 15 -13.34 4.00 -6.14
C PRO A 15 -12.67 3.44 -7.41
N SER A 16 -11.40 3.78 -7.63
CA SER A 16 -10.66 3.40 -8.85
C SER A 16 -9.50 2.45 -8.56
N ASN A 17 -9.16 2.18 -7.31
CA ASN A 17 -8.10 1.25 -6.97
C ASN A 17 -8.19 0.76 -5.53
N ILE A 18 -7.46 -0.33 -5.24
CA ILE A 18 -7.23 -0.81 -3.87
C ILE A 18 -5.73 -0.96 -3.68
N LEU A 19 -5.21 -0.45 -2.56
CA LEU A 19 -3.81 -0.65 -2.17
C LEU A 19 -3.77 -1.54 -0.93
N TYR A 20 -3.00 -2.60 -1.01
CA TYR A 20 -2.72 -3.51 0.10
C TYR A 20 -1.26 -3.44 0.48
N ARG A 21 -1.01 -3.47 1.79
CA ARG A 21 0.29 -3.80 2.36
C ARG A 21 0.12 -5.11 3.10
N ILE A 22 0.80 -6.15 2.64
CA ILE A 22 0.61 -7.53 3.08
C ILE A 22 1.93 -8.07 3.60
N GLU A 23 1.89 -8.79 4.71
CA GLU A 23 2.93 -9.71 5.13
C GLU A 23 2.55 -11.10 4.61
N LYS A 24 3.32 -11.67 3.68
CA LYS A 24 3.11 -13.04 3.20
C LYS A 24 3.43 -14.04 4.32
N ALA A 25 3.04 -15.31 4.15
CA ALA A 25 3.32 -16.38 5.10
C ALA A 25 4.82 -16.57 5.41
N ASN A 26 5.71 -16.17 4.49
CA ASN A 26 7.17 -16.18 4.65
C ASN A 26 7.72 -14.91 5.33
N TYR A 27 6.86 -14.08 5.93
CA TYR A 27 7.18 -12.78 6.57
C TYR A 27 7.68 -11.68 5.60
N GLN A 28 7.59 -11.91 4.29
CA GLN A 28 7.91 -10.89 3.30
C GLN A 28 6.82 -9.83 3.25
N ILE A 29 7.21 -8.56 3.35
CA ILE A 29 6.28 -7.44 3.18
C ILE A 29 6.21 -7.07 1.70
N VAL A 30 5.00 -7.14 1.15
CA VAL A 30 4.70 -6.83 -0.24
C VAL A 30 3.61 -5.76 -0.34
N HIS A 31 3.60 -5.04 -1.46
CA HIS A 31 2.60 -4.04 -1.77
C HIS A 31 1.83 -4.45 -3.02
N VAL A 32 0.50 -4.52 -2.93
CA VAL A 32 -0.35 -4.90 -4.07
C VAL A 32 -1.28 -3.74 -4.40
N LYS A 33 -1.31 -3.35 -5.68
CA LYS A 33 -2.16 -2.29 -6.19
C LYS A 33 -3.12 -2.87 -7.22
N VAL A 34 -4.41 -2.85 -6.91
CA VAL A 34 -5.47 -3.33 -7.81
C VAL A 34 -6.08 -2.12 -8.52
N LEU A 35 -5.91 -1.97 -9.84
CA LEU A 35 -6.42 -0.84 -10.64
C LEU A 35 -7.90 -0.98 -11.03
N ASN A 36 -8.45 -2.18 -10.97
CA ASN A 36 -9.86 -2.46 -11.21
C ASN A 36 -10.39 -3.12 -9.95
N PRO A 37 -10.99 -2.38 -8.99
CA PRO A 37 -11.44 -2.95 -7.72
C PRO A 37 -12.34 -4.18 -7.88
N GLU A 38 -13.05 -4.29 -9.01
CA GLU A 38 -13.92 -5.42 -9.39
C GLU A 38 -13.18 -6.76 -9.55
N VAL A 39 -11.86 -6.75 -9.72
CA VAL A 39 -11.01 -7.96 -9.68
C VAL A 39 -11.18 -8.71 -8.35
N ILE A 40 -11.42 -7.98 -7.26
CA ILE A 40 -11.72 -8.56 -5.95
C ILE A 40 -13.21 -8.31 -5.66
N PRO A 41 -14.00 -9.36 -5.38
CA PRO A 41 -15.40 -9.21 -4.96
C PRO A 41 -15.54 -8.23 -3.79
N GLU A 42 -16.54 -7.36 -3.84
CA GLU A 42 -16.67 -6.23 -2.91
C GLU A 42 -16.64 -6.64 -1.42
N ASP A 43 -17.35 -7.73 -1.10
CA ASP A 43 -17.42 -8.34 0.23
C ASP A 43 -16.07 -8.87 0.73
N LYS A 44 -15.13 -9.12 -0.18
CA LYS A 44 -13.80 -9.67 0.11
C LYS A 44 -12.70 -8.64 0.18
N ARG A 45 -12.94 -7.39 -0.27
CA ARG A 45 -11.89 -6.36 -0.39
C ARG A 45 -11.29 -5.93 0.95
N ILE A 46 -12.08 -5.96 2.02
CA ILE A 46 -11.71 -5.39 3.32
C ILE A 46 -11.27 -6.47 4.32
N TYR A 47 -11.88 -7.66 4.27
CA TYR A 47 -11.53 -8.74 5.18
C TYR A 47 -10.22 -9.39 4.73
N GLY A 48 -9.19 -9.26 5.58
CA GLY A 48 -7.81 -9.62 5.25
C GLY A 48 -7.64 -11.00 4.62
N PRO A 49 -8.10 -12.08 5.28
CA PRO A 49 -8.02 -13.43 4.73
C PRO A 49 -8.72 -13.60 3.38
N SER A 50 -9.90 -12.99 3.19
CA SER A 50 -10.62 -13.09 1.91
C SER A 50 -9.87 -12.39 0.77
N ALA A 51 -9.32 -11.20 1.01
CA ALA A 51 -8.55 -10.49 0.00
C ALA A 51 -7.27 -11.26 -0.36
N ILE A 52 -6.56 -11.81 0.64
CA ILE A 52 -5.38 -12.65 0.42
C ILE A 52 -5.75 -13.91 -0.38
N SER A 53 -6.86 -14.57 -0.04
CA SER A 53 -7.35 -15.75 -0.76
C SER A 53 -7.60 -15.45 -2.25
N GLU A 54 -8.19 -14.30 -2.59
CA GLU A 54 -8.36 -13.90 -3.99
C GLU A 54 -7.02 -13.58 -4.68
N LEU A 55 -6.14 -12.83 -4.03
CA LEU A 55 -4.82 -12.47 -4.58
C LEU A 55 -3.92 -13.70 -4.76
N SER A 56 -4.05 -14.71 -3.90
CA SER A 56 -3.27 -15.96 -3.97
C SER A 56 -3.55 -16.82 -5.19
N LYS A 57 -4.62 -16.53 -5.94
CA LYS A 57 -4.97 -17.21 -7.19
C LYS A 57 -4.16 -16.70 -8.38
N LEU A 58 -3.51 -15.54 -8.25
CA LEU A 58 -2.66 -14.96 -9.29
C LEU A 58 -1.37 -15.77 -9.40
N GLU A 59 -0.91 -16.06 -10.62
CA GLU A 59 0.28 -16.88 -10.84
C GLU A 59 1.52 -16.27 -10.18
N GLU A 60 1.62 -14.94 -10.23
CA GLU A 60 2.70 -14.16 -9.65
C GLU A 60 2.75 -14.24 -8.14
N TRP A 61 1.65 -14.56 -7.46
CA TRP A 61 1.62 -14.61 -5.99
C TRP A 61 2.62 -15.62 -5.42
N ASN A 62 2.84 -16.73 -6.12
CA ASN A 62 3.74 -17.80 -5.69
C ASN A 62 5.22 -17.52 -6.00
N ASP A 63 5.51 -16.43 -6.72
CA ASP A 63 6.85 -15.92 -6.87
C ASP A 63 7.22 -15.11 -5.61
N ASP A 64 8.34 -15.44 -4.97
CA ASP A 64 8.82 -14.74 -3.77
C ASP A 64 9.82 -13.62 -4.09
N SER A 65 10.17 -13.41 -5.37
CA SER A 65 11.18 -12.43 -5.77
C SER A 65 10.70 -10.98 -5.78
N TRP A 66 9.39 -10.73 -5.89
CA TRP A 66 8.82 -9.38 -6.05
C TRP A 66 8.47 -8.71 -4.72
N LYS A 67 8.42 -7.37 -4.74
CA LYS A 67 8.00 -6.54 -3.60
C LYS A 67 6.77 -5.70 -3.87
N THR A 68 6.50 -5.41 -5.14
CA THR A 68 5.28 -4.73 -5.58
C THR A 68 4.59 -5.49 -6.69
N LEU A 69 3.27 -5.51 -6.68
CA LEU A 69 2.44 -6.12 -7.74
C LEU A 69 1.31 -5.16 -8.11
N GLU A 70 1.19 -4.78 -9.37
CA GLU A 70 -0.03 -4.15 -9.87
C GLU A 70 -0.89 -5.19 -10.57
N VAL A 71 -2.17 -5.22 -10.21
CA VAL A 71 -3.17 -6.12 -10.76
C VAL A 71 -4.20 -5.27 -11.49
N TYR A 72 -4.45 -5.61 -12.75
CA TYR A 72 -5.42 -4.90 -13.58
C TYR A 72 -6.19 -5.90 -14.43
N GLN A 73 -7.37 -5.47 -14.89
CA GLN A 73 -8.22 -6.28 -15.73
C GLN A 73 -8.49 -5.57 -17.05
N ASP A 74 -8.34 -6.31 -18.14
CA ASP A 74 -8.75 -5.88 -19.47
C ASP A 74 -9.76 -6.88 -20.08
N GLU A 75 -10.07 -6.73 -21.37
CA GLU A 75 -11.00 -7.60 -22.10
C GLU A 75 -10.56 -9.06 -22.18
N LYS A 76 -9.26 -9.35 -21.98
CA LYS A 76 -8.67 -10.69 -22.10
C LYS A 76 -8.52 -11.39 -20.76
N GLY A 77 -8.59 -10.66 -19.64
CA GLY A 77 -8.55 -11.23 -18.32
C GLY A 77 -7.84 -10.34 -17.30
N ILE A 78 -7.36 -10.98 -16.24
CA ILE A 78 -6.58 -10.34 -15.18
C ILE A 78 -5.10 -10.47 -15.53
N TRP A 79 -4.38 -9.37 -15.39
CA TRP A 79 -2.96 -9.26 -15.64
C TRP A 79 -2.26 -8.70 -14.41
N CYS A 80 -0.98 -9.05 -14.29
CA CYS A 80 -0.15 -8.61 -13.20
C CYS A 80 1.19 -8.07 -13.71
N GLU A 81 1.69 -7.03 -13.05
CA GLU A 81 3.02 -6.48 -13.32
C GLU A 81 3.81 -6.38 -11.99
N LYS A 82 5.00 -6.98 -11.97
CA LYS A 82 5.88 -7.07 -10.79
C LYS A 82 6.86 -5.90 -10.72
N ASP A 83 7.24 -5.52 -9.51
CA ASP A 83 8.33 -4.57 -9.20
C ASP A 83 8.23 -3.21 -9.90
N ILE A 84 7.00 -2.72 -10.02
CA ILE A 84 6.70 -1.40 -10.57
C ILE A 84 7.27 -0.34 -9.66
N SER A 85 8.01 0.58 -10.29
CA SER A 85 8.55 1.73 -9.58
C SER A 85 7.41 2.58 -9.01
N PRO A 86 7.44 2.92 -7.71
CA PRO A 86 6.43 3.79 -7.14
C PRO A 86 6.43 5.13 -7.89
N PRO A 87 5.26 5.74 -8.12
CA PRO A 87 5.20 7.07 -8.73
C PRO A 87 5.98 8.05 -7.86
N THR A 88 7.05 8.62 -8.40
CA THR A 88 7.84 9.67 -7.74
C THR A 88 7.30 11.04 -8.11
N VAL A 89 7.31 11.97 -7.16
CA VAL A 89 7.02 13.38 -7.42
C VAL A 89 8.23 14.00 -8.14
N PRO A 90 8.08 14.63 -9.32
CA PRO A 90 9.16 15.42 -9.89
C PRO A 90 9.60 16.51 -8.91
N LYS A 91 10.91 16.69 -8.77
CA LYS A 91 11.50 17.58 -7.73
C LYS A 91 10.99 19.02 -7.84
N GLU A 92 10.68 19.48 -9.06
CA GLU A 92 10.11 20.81 -9.32
C GLU A 92 8.73 21.06 -8.68
N TYR A 93 7.95 20.01 -8.41
CA TYR A 93 6.67 20.12 -7.71
C TYR A 93 6.82 20.01 -6.19
N LEU A 94 8.01 19.69 -5.69
CA LEU A 94 8.31 19.70 -4.26
C LEU A 94 8.67 21.13 -3.87
N LEU A 95 7.81 21.73 -3.05
CA LEU A 95 8.15 22.96 -2.33
C LEU A 95 9.32 22.68 -1.38
N ASP A 96 10.14 23.71 -1.11
CA ASP A 96 11.31 23.64 -0.24
C ASP A 96 10.90 23.54 1.25
N TYR A 97 10.30 22.41 1.61
CA TYR A 97 9.97 22.06 2.97
C TYR A 97 11.04 21.17 3.58
N PRO A 98 11.23 21.22 4.91
CA PRO A 98 12.09 20.28 5.62
C PRO A 98 11.67 18.84 5.32
N ILE A 99 12.65 18.01 4.95
CA ILE A 99 12.45 16.57 4.76
C ILE A 99 12.61 15.89 6.11
N HIS A 100 11.65 15.05 6.46
CA HIS A 100 11.67 14.27 7.69
C HIS A 100 11.64 12.78 7.37
N ASP A 101 12.49 12.00 8.03
CA ASP A 101 12.40 10.56 8.01
C ASP A 101 11.25 10.13 8.93
N ILE A 102 10.20 9.54 8.33
CA ILE A 102 9.03 9.09 9.09
C ILE A 102 9.36 7.92 10.03
N SER A 103 10.47 7.21 9.81
CA SER A 103 10.92 6.11 10.68
C SER A 103 11.51 6.58 12.01
N GLU A 104 11.92 7.85 12.09
CA GLU A 104 12.37 8.49 13.33
C GLU A 104 11.19 8.93 14.21
N LEU A 105 9.96 8.90 13.67
CA LEU A 105 8.74 9.29 14.39
C LEU A 105 8.23 8.12 15.23
N THR A 106 8.16 8.31 16.54
CA THR A 106 7.53 7.32 17.43
C THR A 106 6.04 7.63 17.55
N VAL A 107 5.18 6.68 17.14
CA VAL A 107 3.73 6.84 17.30
C VAL A 107 3.37 6.78 18.78
N ILE A 108 2.76 7.86 19.29
CA ILE A 108 2.24 7.96 20.65
C ILE A 108 0.80 7.46 20.67
N HIS A 109 -0.01 7.94 19.72
CA HIS A 109 -1.42 7.60 19.66
C HIS A 109 -1.92 7.58 18.21
N HIS A 110 -2.59 6.50 17.83
CA HIS A 110 -3.31 6.43 16.56
C HIS A 110 -4.65 7.15 16.70
N THR A 111 -4.83 8.24 15.96
CA THR A 111 -6.12 8.90 15.79
C THR A 111 -6.91 8.24 14.65
N LYS A 112 -8.18 8.63 14.46
CA LYS A 112 -8.97 8.15 13.30
C LYS A 112 -8.37 8.66 11.98
N SER A 113 -8.39 7.80 10.96
CA SER A 113 -8.10 8.09 9.54
C SER A 113 -6.76 8.81 9.27
N ARG A 114 -5.69 8.01 9.07
CA ARG A 114 -4.36 8.43 8.56
C ARG A 114 -3.72 9.60 9.31
N THR A 115 -4.16 9.82 10.54
CA THR A 115 -3.65 10.84 11.44
C THR A 115 -3.13 10.13 12.67
N SER A 116 -1.92 10.47 13.10
CA SER A 116 -1.33 9.90 14.31
C SER A 116 -0.59 10.99 15.05
N GLU A 117 -0.72 10.95 16.37
CA GLU A 117 0.10 11.76 17.25
C GLU A 117 1.46 11.06 17.40
N VAL A 118 2.53 11.79 17.12
CA VAL A 118 3.89 11.25 17.08
C VAL A 118 4.85 12.12 17.89
N ALA A 119 5.86 11.49 18.48
CA ALA A 119 6.99 12.18 19.07
C ALA A 119 7.98 12.56 17.96
N TYR A 120 8.28 13.85 17.87
CA TYR A 120 9.28 14.41 16.97
C TYR A 120 10.48 14.91 17.79
N ASN A 121 11.69 14.49 17.40
CA ASN A 121 12.96 14.81 18.08
C ASN A 121 12.95 14.54 19.61
N ASN A 122 12.18 13.54 20.06
CA ASN A 122 12.01 13.19 21.48
C ASN A 122 11.64 14.36 22.41
N ARG A 123 11.09 15.45 21.85
CA ARG A 123 10.85 16.70 22.58
C ARG A 123 9.51 17.35 22.28
N GLN A 124 8.92 17.08 21.12
CA GLN A 124 7.66 17.68 20.71
C GLN A 124 6.67 16.61 20.28
N THR A 125 5.43 16.80 20.69
CA THR A 125 4.32 16.00 20.20
C THR A 125 3.68 16.73 19.03
N VAL A 126 3.61 16.08 17.88
CA VAL A 126 3.05 16.63 16.64
C VAL A 126 2.06 15.66 16.01
N PHE A 127 1.22 16.15 15.11
CA PHE A 127 0.32 15.30 14.33
C PHE A 127 0.93 14.98 12.96
N LEU A 128 1.18 13.69 12.71
CA LEU A 128 1.46 13.17 11.38
C LEU A 128 0.12 12.93 10.67
N LYS A 129 -0.08 13.58 9.52
CA LYS A 129 -1.22 13.34 8.64
C LYS A 129 -0.74 12.86 7.28
N ILE A 130 -1.11 11.63 6.91
CA ILE A 130 -0.76 11.05 5.62
C ILE A 130 -1.91 11.34 4.64
N VAL A 131 -1.62 12.14 3.60
CA VAL A 131 -2.61 12.56 2.59
C VAL A 131 -2.36 11.80 1.29
N ARG A 132 -3.45 11.36 0.64
CA ARG A 132 -3.40 10.82 -0.73
C ARG A 132 -3.46 11.98 -1.70
N PHE A 133 -2.56 12.00 -2.67
CA PHE A 133 -2.70 12.86 -3.84
C PHE A 133 -3.63 12.18 -4.86
N PRO A 134 -4.62 12.90 -5.40
CA PRO A 134 -5.55 12.34 -6.39
C PRO A 134 -4.90 12.10 -7.77
N HIS A 135 -3.69 12.63 -7.99
CA HIS A 135 -2.98 12.53 -9.26
C HIS A 135 -1.84 11.50 -9.15
N LYS A 136 -1.75 10.58 -10.14
CA LYS A 136 -0.53 9.81 -10.37
C LYS A 136 0.56 10.82 -10.77
N LEU A 137 1.61 10.92 -9.99
CA LEU A 137 2.75 11.76 -10.34
C LEU A 137 3.57 11.00 -11.38
N GLN A 138 3.67 11.56 -12.57
CA GLN A 138 4.44 10.97 -13.66
C GLN A 138 5.93 11.15 -13.39
N TYR A 139 6.71 10.10 -13.66
CA TYR A 139 8.16 10.18 -13.73
C TYR A 139 8.51 11.08 -14.92
N VAL A 140 9.33 12.10 -14.69
CA VAL A 140 9.97 12.86 -15.77
C VAL A 140 11.46 12.56 -15.66
N THR A 141 11.97 11.79 -16.61
CA THR A 141 13.40 11.58 -16.90
C THR A 141 14.11 12.89 -17.21
#